data_AF-A0A519VMI6-F1
#
_entry.id   AF-A0A519VMI6-F1
#
_cell.length_a   1.000
_cell.length_b   1.000
_cell.length_c   1.000
_cell.angle_alpha   90.00
_cell.angle_beta   90.00
_cell.angle_gamma   90.00
#
_symmetry.space_group_name_H-M   'P 1'
#
loop_
_entity.id
_entity.type
_entity.pdbx_description
1 polymer ?
#
loop_
_entity_poly.entity_id
_entity_poly.type
_entity_poly.pdbx_seq_one_letter_code
_entity_poly.pdbx_strand_id
1 'polypeptide(L)'
;METIKDTGKYSAKTSGAKYPTGSYLNSLGLFLLILLWSYALFVKLADLALFQRQMYQQPFSSAVILVLIYVLPILEASTAILLILDQRKPGLLISLLLLSGFTIYVILALNDFFPETPCSCGGLISKMSWKTHLWFNIL
;
A
#
# COMPACT_ATOMS: atom_id res chain seq x y z
N MET A 1 39.64 -36.10 -29.93
CA MET A 1 39.60 -36.32 -28.47
C MET A 1 39.08 -35.05 -27.83
N GLU A 2 37.90 -35.17 -27.21
CA GLU A 2 37.20 -34.31 -26.21
C GLU A 2 37.19 -32.77 -26.40
N THR A 3 36.07 -32.09 -26.70
CA THR A 3 34.84 -31.76 -25.91
C THR A 3 35.02 -31.07 -24.56
N ILE A 4 34.77 -29.74 -24.51
CA ILE A 4 34.09 -28.99 -23.42
C ILE A 4 33.42 -27.76 -24.09
N LYS A 5 32.11 -27.75 -24.41
CA LYS A 5 30.90 -27.52 -23.58
C LYS A 5 30.75 -26.10 -22.99
N ASP A 6 29.76 -25.40 -23.55
CA ASP A 6 28.81 -24.48 -22.91
C ASP A 6 29.31 -23.54 -21.81
N THR A 7 29.41 -22.25 -22.15
CA THR A 7 29.00 -21.20 -21.20
C THR A 7 27.72 -20.56 -21.72
N GLY A 8 26.66 -20.82 -20.96
CA GLY A 8 25.28 -20.55 -21.30
C GLY A 8 25.04 -19.10 -21.67
N LYS A 9 24.24 -18.95 -22.72
CA LYS A 9 23.46 -17.76 -23.03
C LYS A 9 22.67 -17.35 -21.77
N TYR A 10 23.21 -16.41 -21.00
CA TYR A 10 22.39 -15.61 -20.08
C TYR A 10 21.52 -14.69 -20.93
N SER A 11 20.45 -15.27 -21.46
CA SER A 11 19.32 -14.52 -21.98
C SER A 11 18.75 -13.77 -20.79
N ALA A 12 19.15 -12.51 -20.66
CA ALA A 12 18.37 -11.53 -19.93
C ALA A 12 16.98 -11.56 -20.58
N LYS A 13 16.06 -12.32 -19.98
CA LYS A 13 14.64 -12.26 -20.29
C LYS A 13 14.18 -10.91 -19.79
N THR A 14 14.47 -9.88 -20.58
CA THR A 14 13.76 -8.61 -20.56
C THR A 14 12.33 -8.97 -20.90
N SER A 15 11.57 -9.32 -19.85
CA SER A 15 10.13 -9.40 -19.91
C SER A 15 9.69 -7.99 -20.27
N GLY A 16 9.61 -7.73 -21.57
CA GLY A 16 9.16 -6.47 -22.10
C GLY A 16 7.84 -6.18 -21.43
N ALA A 17 7.83 -5.14 -20.61
CA ALA A 17 6.62 -4.57 -20.06
C ALA A 17 5.77 -4.18 -21.26
N LYS A 18 4.93 -5.12 -21.69
CA LYS A 18 4.06 -4.96 -22.83
C LYS A 18 2.89 -4.17 -22.31
N TYR A 19 3.09 -2.88 -22.07
CA TYR A 19 2.03 -1.97 -21.67
C TYR A 19 0.95 -2.07 -22.75
N PRO A 20 -0.22 -2.70 -22.49
CA PRO A 20 -1.31 -2.59 -23.42
C PRO A 20 -1.72 -1.12 -23.41
N THR A 21 -1.72 -0.51 -24.59
CA THR A 21 -2.12 0.89 -24.85
C THR A 21 -3.62 1.07 -24.60
N GLY A 22 -4.07 0.84 -23.37
CA GLY A 22 -5.44 1.12 -22.93
C GLY A 22 -5.45 2.48 -22.26
N SER A 23 -6.27 3.41 -22.80
CA SER A 23 -6.73 4.69 -22.23
C SER A 23 -5.81 5.34 -21.19
N TYR A 24 -5.27 6.54 -21.45
CA TYR A 24 -4.41 7.32 -20.54
C TYR A 24 -4.87 7.34 -19.07
N LEU A 25 -6.18 7.24 -18.81
CA LEU A 25 -6.79 7.07 -17.48
C LEU A 25 -6.25 5.85 -16.70
N ASN A 26 -6.08 4.71 -17.37
CA ASN A 26 -5.59 3.48 -16.73
C ASN A 26 -4.11 3.62 -16.30
N SER A 27 -3.29 4.27 -17.11
CA SER A 27 -1.88 4.50 -16.81
C SER A 27 -1.70 5.50 -15.66
N LEU A 28 -2.54 6.55 -15.62
CA LEU A 28 -2.51 7.54 -14.55
C LEU A 28 -2.94 6.93 -13.20
N GLY A 29 -4.03 6.18 -13.18
CA GLY A 29 -4.52 5.52 -11.94
C GLY A 29 -3.50 4.57 -11.35
N LEU A 30 -2.84 3.75 -12.18
CA LEU A 30 -1.77 2.85 -11.74
C LEU A 30 -0.59 3.61 -11.14
N PHE A 31 -0.18 4.71 -11.77
CA PHE A 31 0.90 5.56 -11.26
C PHE A 31 0.56 6.14 -9.89
N LEU A 32 -0.66 6.66 -9.70
CA LEU A 32 -1.11 7.21 -8.43
C LEU A 32 -1.14 6.15 -7.32
N LEU A 33 -1.61 4.94 -7.62
CA LEU A 33 -1.60 3.83 -6.66
C LEU A 33 -0.17 3.42 -6.28
N ILE A 34 0.75 3.33 -7.26
CA ILE A 34 2.16 3.03 -6.97
C ILE A 34 2.74 4.10 -6.03
N LEU A 35 2.50 5.37 -6.33
CA LEU A 35 2.98 6.49 -5.51
C LEU A 35 2.39 6.44 -4.09
N LEU A 36 1.08 6.19 -3.98
CA LEU A 36 0.38 6.08 -2.70
C LEU A 36 0.98 4.99 -1.81
N TRP A 37 1.10 3.76 -2.33
CA TRP A 37 1.61 2.62 -1.54
C TRP A 37 3.10 2.78 -1.20
N SER A 38 3.89 3.30 -2.14
CA SER A 38 5.31 3.58 -1.90
C SER A 38 5.51 4.64 -0.83
N TYR A 39 4.72 5.73 -0.87
CA TYR A 39 4.76 6.79 0.12
C TYR A 39 4.30 6.28 1.50
N ALA A 40 3.18 5.54 1.56
CA ALA A 40 2.65 4.99 2.80
C ALA A 40 3.64 4.05 3.48
N LEU A 41 4.32 3.19 2.72
CA LEU A 41 5.37 2.31 3.21
C LEU A 41 6.58 3.13 3.70
N PHE A 42 7.04 4.08 2.89
CA PHE A 42 8.21 4.89 3.20
C PHE A 42 8.05 5.64 4.53
N VAL A 43 6.89 6.28 4.74
CA VAL A 43 6.60 7.00 6.00
C VAL A 43 6.67 6.08 7.21
N LYS A 44 6.15 4.84 7.10
CA LYS A 44 6.19 3.87 8.20
C LYS A 44 7.59 3.36 8.49
N LEU A 45 8.39 3.12 7.44
CA LEU A 45 9.77 2.65 7.60
C LEU A 45 10.71 3.76 8.07
N ALA A 46 10.46 5.02 7.70
CA ALA A 46 11.26 6.16 8.10
C ALA A 46 11.20 6.42 9.61
N ASP A 47 10.05 6.18 10.25
CA ASP A 47 9.89 6.27 11.70
C ASP A 47 8.96 5.17 12.24
N LEU A 48 9.51 3.96 12.32
CA LEU A 48 8.80 2.79 12.84
C LEU A 48 8.33 2.99 14.30
N ALA A 49 9.10 3.70 15.11
CA ALA A 49 8.75 3.93 16.51
C ALA A 49 7.52 4.84 16.63
N LEU A 50 7.46 5.90 15.83
CA LEU A 50 6.28 6.75 15.74
C LEU A 50 5.07 5.98 15.21
N PHE A 51 5.25 5.19 14.14
CA PHE A 51 4.17 4.35 13.60
C PHE A 51 3.60 3.41 14.66
N GLN A 52 4.46 2.70 15.41
CA GLN A 52 4.02 1.82 16.50
C GLN A 52 3.24 2.58 17.58
N ARG A 53 3.75 3.73 18.04
CA ARG A 53 3.05 4.57 19.04
C ARG A 53 1.68 5.01 18.53
N GLN A 54 1.58 5.44 17.28
CA GLN A 54 0.32 5.84 16.66
C GLN A 54 -0.66 4.67 16.51
N MET A 55 -0.15 3.46 16.23
CA MET A 55 -0.94 2.23 16.20
C MET A 55 -1.50 1.85 17.58
N TYR A 56 -0.75 2.08 18.65
CA TYR A 56 -1.24 1.88 20.02
C TYR A 56 -2.27 2.91 20.48
N GLN A 57 -2.40 4.02 19.77
CA GLN A 57 -3.45 5.03 20.00
C GLN A 57 -4.74 4.73 19.21
N GLN A 58 -4.79 3.62 18.48
CA GLN A 58 -5.98 3.20 17.74
C GLN A 58 -6.95 2.46 18.66
N PRO A 59 -8.26 2.50 18.39
CA PRO A 59 -9.29 1.87 19.20
C PRO A 59 -9.37 0.34 18.97
N PHE A 60 -8.22 -0.32 18.89
CA PHE A 60 -8.08 -1.76 18.69
C PHE A 60 -7.45 -2.42 19.92
N SER A 61 -7.68 -3.72 20.10
CA SER A 61 -6.99 -4.47 21.15
C SER A 61 -5.49 -4.61 20.84
N SER A 62 -4.66 -4.73 21.89
CA SER A 62 -3.20 -4.87 21.74
C SER A 62 -2.78 -6.03 20.83
N ALA A 63 -3.55 -7.12 20.82
CA ALA A 63 -3.31 -8.26 19.93
C ALA A 63 -3.52 -7.88 18.45
N VAL A 64 -4.59 -7.15 18.14
CA VAL A 64 -4.87 -6.66 16.77
C VAL A 64 -3.81 -5.65 16.34
N ILE A 65 -3.43 -4.74 17.24
CA ILE A 65 -2.38 -3.74 16.98
C ILE A 65 -1.06 -4.41 16.60
N LEU A 66 -0.65 -5.44 17.36
CA LEU A 66 0.58 -6.18 17.08
C LEU A 66 0.56 -6.79 15.68
N VAL A 67 -0.56 -7.39 15.28
CA VAL A 67 -0.73 -7.95 13.93
C VAL A 67 -0.65 -6.84 12.87
N LEU A 68 -1.37 -5.74 13.05
CA LEU A 68 -1.42 -4.64 12.09
C LEU A 68 -0.06 -3.96 11.89
N ILE A 69 0.76 -3.82 12.94
CA ILE A 69 2.11 -3.24 12.85
C ILE A 69 2.99 -3.98 11.84
N TYR A 70 2.85 -5.31 11.72
CA TYR A 70 3.61 -6.09 10.74
C TYR A 70 2.88 -6.26 9.41
N VAL A 71 1.58 -6.55 9.46
CA VAL A 71 0.79 -6.86 8.27
C VAL A 71 0.64 -5.64 7.37
N LEU A 72 0.41 -4.45 7.92
CA LEU A 72 0.19 -3.24 7.09
C LEU A 72 1.42 -2.92 6.22
N PRO A 73 2.65 -2.77 6.76
CA PRO A 73 3.82 -2.55 5.92
C PRO A 73 4.06 -3.65 4.88
N ILE A 74 3.80 -4.92 5.21
CA ILE A 74 3.96 -6.04 4.27
C ILE A 74 2.95 -5.94 3.12
N LEU A 75 1.69 -5.62 3.41
CA LEU A 75 0.66 -5.43 2.39
C LEU A 75 0.93 -4.21 1.52
N GLU A 76 1.41 -3.12 2.09
CA GLU A 76 1.80 -1.91 1.34
C GLU A 76 2.99 -2.18 0.42
N ALA A 77 4.04 -2.84 0.92
CA ALA A 77 5.20 -3.22 0.12
C ALA A 77 4.84 -4.20 -1.00
N SER A 78 4.08 -5.25 -0.69
CA SER A 78 3.64 -6.22 -1.70
C SER A 78 2.76 -5.57 -2.76
N THR A 79 1.86 -4.66 -2.39
CA THR A 79 1.02 -3.93 -3.34
C THR A 79 1.86 -3.04 -4.26
N ALA A 80 2.79 -2.25 -3.70
CA ALA A 80 3.69 -1.41 -4.50
C ALA A 80 4.53 -2.24 -5.47
N ILE A 81 5.14 -3.34 -4.99
CA ILE A 81 5.97 -4.24 -5.80
C ILE A 81 5.14 -4.88 -6.92
N LEU A 82 3.95 -5.41 -6.62
CA LEU A 82 3.09 -6.03 -7.63
C LEU A 82 2.71 -5.04 -8.74
N LEU A 83 2.35 -3.81 -8.38
CA LEU A 83 2.01 -2.79 -9.36
C LEU A 83 3.22 -2.34 -10.19
N ILE A 84 4.42 -2.22 -9.60
CA ILE A 84 5.67 -1.91 -10.31
C ILE A 84 6.07 -3.04 -11.27
N LEU A 85 5.88 -4.30 -10.89
CA LEU A 85 6.17 -5.48 -11.71
C LEU A 85 5.07 -5.80 -12.75
N ASP A 86 4.17 -4.86 -13.01
CA ASP A 86 3.05 -4.99 -13.94
C ASP A 86 2.09 -6.16 -13.62
N GLN A 87 2.10 -6.66 -12.38
CA GLN A 87 1.16 -7.65 -11.84
C GLN A 87 -0.15 -6.97 -11.44
N ARG A 88 -0.84 -6.37 -12.42
CA ARG A 88 -1.97 -5.46 -12.20
C ARG A 88 -3.14 -6.11 -11.47
N LYS A 89 -3.56 -7.31 -11.85
CA LYS A 89 -4.75 -7.97 -11.26
C LYS A 89 -4.60 -8.17 -9.73
N PRO A 90 -3.55 -8.85 -9.23
CA PRO A 90 -3.39 -9.00 -7.79
C PRO A 90 -3.05 -7.67 -7.10
N GLY A 91 -2.24 -6.80 -7.71
CA GLY A 91 -1.90 -5.49 -7.12
C GLY A 91 -3.12 -4.59 -6.94
N LEU A 92 -3.99 -4.50 -7.95
CA LEU A 92 -5.23 -3.73 -7.88
C LEU A 92 -6.24 -4.33 -6.89
N LEU A 93 -6.33 -5.66 -6.80
CA LEU A 93 -7.21 -6.32 -5.84
C LEU A 93 -6.80 -6.04 -4.40
N ILE A 94 -5.51 -6.19 -4.07
CA ILE A 94 -5.00 -5.89 -2.73
C ILE A 94 -5.16 -4.39 -2.42
N SER A 95 -4.83 -3.53 -3.38
CA SER A 95 -5.03 -2.08 -3.27
C SER A 95 -6.49 -1.74 -2.94
N LEU A 96 -7.44 -2.35 -3.64
CA LEU A 96 -8.87 -2.15 -3.42
C LEU A 96 -9.29 -2.61 -2.01
N LEU A 97 -8.81 -3.77 -1.56
CA LEU A 97 -9.10 -4.29 -0.23
C LEU A 97 -8.55 -3.39 0.89
N LEU A 98 -7.32 -2.92 0.75
CA LEU A 98 -6.69 -2.01 1.71
C LEU A 98 -7.43 -0.66 1.78
N LEU A 99 -7.73 -0.06 0.63
CA LEU A 99 -8.48 1.21 0.56
C LEU A 99 -9.89 1.05 1.10
N SER A 100 -10.57 -0.05 0.80
CA SER A 100 -11.92 -0.33 1.31
C SER A 100 -11.90 -0.51 2.84
N GLY A 101 -10.95 -1.29 3.36
CA GLY A 101 -10.80 -1.49 4.82
C GLY A 101 -10.51 -0.19 5.55
N PHE A 102 -9.59 0.63 5.01
CA PHE A 102 -9.28 1.94 5.58
C PHE A 102 -10.49 2.89 5.50
N THR A 103 -11.26 2.87 4.40
CA THR A 103 -12.48 3.67 4.24
C THR A 103 -13.56 3.28 5.24
N ILE A 104 -13.82 1.98 5.42
CA ILE A 104 -14.77 1.49 6.43
C ILE A 104 -14.33 1.95 7.82
N TYR A 105 -13.05 1.83 8.14
CA TYR A 105 -12.50 2.30 9.41
C TYR A 105 -12.73 3.81 9.62
N VAL A 106 -12.48 4.65 8.62
CA VAL A 106 -12.74 6.10 8.69
C VAL A 106 -14.23 6.38 8.88
N ILE A 107 -15.11 5.67 8.19
CA ILE A 107 -16.57 5.81 8.35
C ILE A 107 -16.99 5.47 9.78
N LEU A 108 -16.49 4.38 10.35
CA LEU A 108 -16.77 4.00 11.74
C LEU A 108 -16.26 5.06 12.73
N ALA A 109 -15.06 5.59 12.49
CA ALA A 109 -14.49 6.66 13.32
C ALA A 109 -15.30 7.97 13.26
N LEU A 110 -15.86 8.31 12.09
CA LEU A 110 -16.69 9.51 11.91
C LEU A 110 -18.10 9.40 12.49
N ASN A 111 -18.61 8.18 12.68
CA ASN A 111 -19.93 7.92 13.27
C ASN A 111 -19.85 7.70 14.79
N ASP A 112 -18.77 8.12 15.44
CA ASP A 112 -18.53 7.97 16.88
C ASP A 112 -18.71 6.51 17.38
N PHE A 113 -18.40 5.53 16.52
CA PHE A 113 -18.46 4.12 16.90
C PHE A 113 -17.40 3.76 17.95
N PHE A 114 -16.33 4.55 18.02
CA PHE A 114 -15.25 4.39 18.99
C PHE A 114 -15.40 5.41 20.13
N PRO A 115 -15.12 5.01 21.39
CA PRO A 115 -15.26 5.89 22.55
C PRO A 115 -14.26 7.07 22.56
N GLU A 116 -13.17 6.97 21.80
CA GLU A 116 -12.17 8.02 21.65
C GLU A 116 -11.88 8.28 20.17
N THR A 117 -11.63 9.54 19.81
CA THR A 117 -11.26 9.93 18.45
C THR A 117 -9.88 9.36 18.11
N PRO A 118 -9.74 8.54 17.05
CA PRO A 118 -8.46 7.95 16.71
C PRO A 118 -7.41 9.01 16.34
N CYS A 119 -6.14 8.69 16.61
CA CYS A 119 -5.01 9.50 16.16
C CYS A 119 -4.78 9.28 14.65
N SER A 120 -4.43 10.35 13.91
CA SER A 120 -4.19 10.27 12.47
C SER A 120 -2.81 9.67 12.14
N CYS A 121 -2.79 8.39 11.74
CA CYS A 121 -1.60 7.65 11.33
C CYS A 121 -1.32 7.86 9.83
N GLY A 122 -0.72 8.99 9.44
CA GLY A 122 -0.59 9.32 8.00
C GLY A 122 0.60 10.15 7.54
N GLY A 123 1.60 10.41 8.39
CA GLY A 123 2.73 11.26 7.99
C GLY A 123 2.28 12.67 7.59
N LEU A 124 2.58 13.12 6.36
CA LEU A 124 2.12 14.42 5.85
C LEU A 124 0.59 14.50 5.74
N ILE A 125 -0.06 13.35 5.53
CA ILE A 125 -1.52 13.25 5.44
C ILE A 125 -2.16 13.39 6.85
N SER A 126 -1.41 13.26 7.95
CA SER A 126 -1.95 13.43 9.30
C SER A 126 -2.45 14.85 9.61
N LYS A 127 -2.10 15.82 8.76
CA LYS A 127 -2.57 17.21 8.85
C LYS A 127 -3.91 17.45 8.17
N MET A 128 -4.49 16.45 7.50
CA MET A 128 -5.80 16.56 6.86
C MET A 128 -6.94 16.23 7.82
N SER A 129 -8.09 16.89 7.65
CA SER A 129 -9.30 16.52 8.39
C SER A 129 -9.78 15.13 7.97
N TRP A 130 -10.40 14.39 8.88
CA TRP A 130 -10.97 13.06 8.58
C TRP A 130 -11.92 13.06 7.37
N LYS A 131 -12.67 14.15 7.15
CA LYS A 131 -13.52 14.32 5.97
C LYS A 131 -12.71 14.43 4.67
N THR A 132 -11.56 15.10 4.71
CA THR A 132 -10.66 15.24 3.56
C THR A 132 -10.01 13.89 3.20
N HIS A 133 -9.63 13.10 4.21
CA HIS A 133 -9.14 11.73 3.99
C HIS A 133 -10.18 10.83 3.32
N LEU A 134 -11.45 10.93 3.76
CA LEU A 134 -12.53 10.15 3.17
C LEU A 134 -12.72 10.48 1.68
N TRP A 135 -12.69 11.77 1.33
CA TRP A 135 -12.78 12.20 -0.07
C TRP A 135 -11.59 11.71 -0.91
N PHE A 136 -10.37 11.69 -0.36
CA PHE A 136 -9.19 11.18 -1.06
C PHE A 136 -9.28 9.67 -1.35
N ASN A 137 -9.87 8.87 -0.45
CA ASN A 137 -10.01 7.43 -0.69
C ASN A 137 -11.10 7.06 -1.71
N ILE A 138 -12.14 7.90 -1.83
CA ILE A 138 -13.31 7.61 -2.68
C ILE A 138 -13.08 8.07 -4.13
N LEU A 139 -12.24 9.09 -4.35
CA LEU A 139 -11.92 9.65 -5.66
C LEU A 139 -10.82 8.84 -6.36
#